data_AF-A0A7X0VPH4-F1
#
_entry.id   AF-A0A7X0VPH4-F1
#
_cell.length_a   1.000
_cell.length_b   1.000
_cell.length_c   1.000
_cell.angle_alpha   90.00
_cell.angle_beta   90.00
_cell.angle_gamma   90.00
#
_symmetry.space_group_name_H-M   'P 1'
#
loop_
_entity.id
_entity.type
_entity.pdbx_description
1 polymer ?
#
loop_
_entity_poly.entity_id
_entity_poly.type
_entity_poly.pdbx_seq_one_letter_code
_entity_poly.pdbx_strand_id
1 'polypeptide(L)'
;MDRTLVLKLLGKKDSVDLGDQLYNLREITEELRELIILNLPIKEEIIEITIKRLSDIYNIIMPIKENFKDDNSIVGYTNSKVYLSQFINDLCVNIQGLIRSCKPFDNKGFIYNTNIIIDLVLVY
;
A
#
# COMPACT_ATOMS: atom_id res chain seq x y z
N MET A 1 -11.47 -4.74 6.77
CA MET A 1 -10.88 -5.66 7.78
C MET A 1 -11.22 -5.15 9.19
N ASP A 2 -11.40 -6.01 10.20
CA ASP A 2 -11.74 -5.55 11.57
C ASP A 2 -10.55 -4.81 12.21
N ARG A 3 -10.68 -3.50 12.45
CA ARG A 3 -9.64 -2.66 13.07
C ARG A 3 -9.19 -3.17 14.44
N THR A 4 -10.11 -3.73 15.22
CA THR A 4 -9.79 -4.30 16.55
C THR A 4 -8.89 -5.52 16.41
N LEU A 5 -9.10 -6.31 15.35
CA LEU A 5 -8.27 -7.47 15.06
C LEU A 5 -6.89 -7.05 14.56
N VAL A 6 -6.82 -6.06 13.65
CA VAL A 6 -5.54 -5.51 13.17
C VAL A 6 -4.72 -4.96 14.34
N LEU A 7 -5.35 -4.22 15.25
CA LEU A 7 -4.72 -3.70 16.46
C LEU A 7 -4.13 -4.80 17.33
N LYS A 8 -4.86 -5.92 17.49
CA LYS A 8 -4.38 -7.08 18.26
C LYS A 8 -3.21 -7.79 17.57
N LEU A 9 -3.20 -7.83 16.25
CA LEU A 9 -2.20 -8.57 15.47
C LEU A 9 -0.90 -7.77 15.26
N LEU A 10 -0.98 -6.46 15.03
CA LEU A 10 0.19 -5.59 14.78
C LEU A 10 0.66 -4.83 16.02
N GLY A 11 -0.19 -4.71 17.04
CA GLY A 11 0.03 -3.78 18.14
C GLY A 11 -0.35 -2.35 17.77
N LYS A 12 -0.41 -1.48 18.78
CA LYS A 12 -0.97 -0.13 18.66
C LYS A 12 -0.25 0.75 17.64
N LYS A 13 1.08 0.78 17.69
CA LYS A 13 1.89 1.65 16.85
C LYS A 13 1.73 1.28 15.36
N ASP A 14 2.07 0.04 15.02
CA ASP A 14 2.07 -0.42 13.63
C ASP A 14 0.65 -0.46 13.04
N SER A 15 -0.37 -0.70 13.86
CA SER A 15 -1.77 -0.58 13.41
C SER A 15 -2.18 0.85 13.06
N VAL A 16 -1.66 1.86 13.77
CA VAL A 16 -1.93 3.27 13.47
C VAL A 16 -1.12 3.68 12.23
N ASP A 17 0.18 3.36 12.21
CA ASP A 17 1.06 3.68 11.08
C ASP A 17 0.52 3.09 9.76
N LEU A 18 0.06 1.84 9.76
CA LEU A 18 -0.56 1.21 8.61
C LEU A 18 -1.85 1.93 8.19
N GLY A 19 -2.71 2.30 9.14
CA GLY A 19 -3.95 3.01 8.87
C GLY A 19 -3.73 4.38 8.21
N ASP A 20 -2.77 5.14 8.73
CA ASP A 20 -2.40 6.45 8.19
C ASP A 20 -1.82 6.32 6.77
N GLN A 21 -0.98 5.32 6.53
CA GLN A 21 -0.42 5.10 5.20
C GLN A 21 -1.48 4.67 4.19
N LEU A 22 -2.49 3.90 4.59
CA LEU A 22 -3.60 3.54 3.71
C LEU A 22 -4.47 4.73 3.35
N TYR A 23 -4.66 5.66 4.28
CA TYR A 23 -5.31 6.94 3.99
C TYR A 23 -4.50 7.75 2.97
N ASN A 24 -3.19 7.88 3.15
CA ASN A 24 -2.31 8.56 2.20
C ASN A 24 -2.31 7.89 0.82
N LEU A 25 -2.32 6.56 0.75
CA LEU A 25 -2.43 5.82 -0.51
C LEU A 25 -3.76 6.07 -1.22
N ARG A 26 -4.85 6.24 -0.47
CA ARG A 26 -6.15 6.57 -1.06
C ARG A 26 -6.11 7.92 -1.75
N GLU A 27 -5.56 8.95 -1.10
CA GLU A 27 -5.41 10.28 -1.71
C GLU A 27 -4.55 10.23 -2.98
N ILE A 28 -3.39 9.57 -2.92
CA ILE A 28 -2.51 9.41 -4.09
C ILE A 28 -3.26 8.71 -5.23
N THR A 29 -3.90 7.58 -4.94
CA THR A 29 -4.54 6.77 -5.98
C THR A 29 -5.78 7.43 -6.57
N GLU A 30 -6.48 8.29 -5.84
CA GLU A 30 -7.55 9.13 -6.39
C GLU A 30 -6.99 10.11 -7.43
N GLU A 31 -5.92 10.83 -7.11
CA GLU A 31 -5.24 11.73 -8.06
C GLU A 31 -4.76 10.97 -9.32
N LEU A 32 -4.13 9.80 -9.13
CA LEU A 32 -3.65 9.00 -10.26
C LEU A 32 -4.78 8.43 -11.10
N ARG A 33 -5.89 8.03 -10.47
CA ARG A 33 -7.06 7.50 -11.17
C ARG A 33 -7.70 8.54 -12.08
N GLU A 34 -7.77 9.80 -11.63
CA GLU A 34 -8.25 10.90 -12.48
C GLU A 34 -7.40 11.05 -13.74
N LEU A 35 -6.08 11.02 -13.59
CA LEU A 35 -5.14 11.08 -14.73
C LEU A 35 -5.37 9.91 -15.71
N ILE A 36 -5.58 8.70 -15.19
CA ILE A 36 -5.82 7.49 -15.99
C ILE A 36 -7.15 7.57 -16.74
N ILE A 37 -8.25 7.91 -16.05
CA ILE A 37 -9.60 7.95 -16.63
C ILE A 37 -9.71 9.04 -17.70
N LEU A 38 -9.13 10.21 -17.43
CA LEU A 38 -9.16 11.35 -18.34
C LEU A 38 -8.08 11.29 -19.42
N ASN A 39 -7.22 10.25 -19.38
CA ASN A 39 -6.07 10.08 -20.28
C ASN A 39 -5.22 11.35 -20.37
N LEU A 40 -4.99 12.00 -19.22
CA LEU A 40 -4.23 13.23 -19.14
C LEU A 40 -2.74 12.96 -19.31
N PRO A 41 -1.99 13.90 -19.94
CA PRO A 41 -0.55 13.77 -20.05
C PRO A 41 0.08 13.80 -18.65
N ILE A 42 0.82 12.75 -18.31
CA ILE A 42 1.53 12.66 -17.04
C ILE A 42 2.84 13.45 -17.15
N LYS A 43 2.87 14.60 -16.46
CA LYS A 43 4.07 15.45 -16.40
C LYS A 43 5.13 14.82 -15.51
N GLU A 44 6.40 15.08 -15.82
CA GLU A 44 7.53 14.57 -15.04
C GLU A 44 7.48 15.01 -13.56
N GLU A 45 7.06 16.25 -13.29
CA GLU A 45 6.87 16.75 -11.92
C GLU A 45 5.87 15.90 -11.11
N ILE A 46 4.78 15.45 -11.74
CA ILE A 46 3.77 14.60 -11.10
C ILE A 46 4.38 13.24 -10.78
N ILE A 47 5.18 12.68 -11.70
CA ILE A 47 5.91 11.42 -11.50
C ILE A 47 6.85 11.55 -10.29
N GLU A 48 7.60 12.64 -10.18
CA GLU A 48 8.57 12.83 -9.10
C GLU A 48 7.89 12.96 -7.73
N ILE A 49 6.81 13.74 -7.66
CA ILE A 49 6.00 13.87 -6.44
C ILE A 49 5.40 12.51 -6.05
N THR A 50 4.86 11.78 -7.03
CA THR A 50 4.27 10.45 -6.82
C THR A 50 5.30 9.46 -6.29
N ILE A 51 6.47 9.36 -6.92
CA ILE A 51 7.57 8.49 -6.48
C ILE A 51 7.96 8.82 -5.04
N LYS A 52 8.10 10.12 -4.72
CA LYS A 52 8.49 10.56 -3.37
C LYS A 52 7.46 10.10 -2.33
N ARG A 53 6.18 10.44 -2.53
CA ARG A 53 5.09 10.07 -1.61
C ARG A 53 4.98 8.55 -1.43
N LEU A 54 5.06 7.80 -2.53
CA LEU A 54 5.03 6.33 -2.49
C LEU A 54 6.24 5.73 -1.76
N SER A 55 7.43 6.31 -1.93
CA SER A 55 8.64 5.87 -1.23
C SER A 55 8.54 6.13 0.27
N ASP A 56 8.01 7.29 0.68
CA ASP A 56 7.79 7.63 2.10
C ASP A 56 6.82 6.61 2.75
N ILE A 57 5.72 6.30 2.06
CA ILE A 57 4.75 5.28 2.50
C ILE A 57 5.43 3.89 2.59
N TYR A 58 6.17 3.50 1.56
CA TYR A 58 6.85 2.21 1.50
C TYR A 58 7.81 2.03 2.68
N ASN A 59 8.57 3.08 3.03
CA ASN A 59 9.52 3.06 4.14
C ASN A 59 8.85 2.88 5.51
N ILE A 60 7.54 3.15 5.63
CA ILE A 60 6.76 2.92 6.85
C ILE A 60 6.14 1.51 6.85
N ILE A 61 5.58 1.07 5.72
CA ILE A 61 4.91 -0.24 5.63
C ILE A 61 5.92 -1.40 5.61
N MET A 62 7.10 -1.22 5.00
CA MET A 62 8.09 -2.29 4.88
C MET A 62 8.59 -2.79 6.25
N PRO A 63 8.94 -1.94 7.23
CA PRO A 63 9.24 -2.40 8.58
C PRO A 63 8.10 -3.18 9.24
N ILE A 64 6.83 -2.77 9.04
CA ILE A 64 5.66 -3.49 9.56
C ILE A 64 5.64 -4.90 8.96
N LYS A 65 5.83 -5.04 7.64
CA LYS A 65 5.92 -6.34 6.96
C LYS A 65 7.02 -7.23 7.53
N GLU A 66 8.20 -6.68 7.76
CA GLU A 66 9.36 -7.42 8.26
C GLU A 66 9.16 -7.89 9.69
N ASN A 67 8.58 -7.03 10.53
CA ASN A 67 8.31 -7.32 11.94
C ASN A 67 7.08 -8.22 12.15
N PHE A 68 6.17 -8.31 11.17
CA PHE A 68 4.95 -9.13 11.25
C PHE A 68 5.21 -10.65 11.10
N LYS A 69 6.45 -11.11 11.24
CA LYS A 69 6.80 -12.54 11.11
C LYS A 69 6.89 -13.25 12.45
N ASP A 70 5.95 -14.18 12.60
CA ASP A 70 5.91 -15.32 13.51
C ASP A 70 6.01 -15.02 15.02
N ASP A 71 5.05 -14.25 15.51
CA ASP A 71 4.74 -14.30 16.93
C ASP A 71 3.74 -15.44 17.21
N ASN A 72 4.30 -16.58 17.63
CA ASN A 72 3.58 -17.75 18.13
C ASN A 72 2.76 -17.45 19.41
N SER A 73 2.81 -16.22 19.95
CA SER A 73 2.06 -15.80 21.14
C SER A 73 0.54 -15.65 20.92
N ILE A 74 0.10 -15.29 19.70
CA ILE A 74 -1.33 -15.07 19.41
C ILE A 74 -1.96 -16.34 18.83
N VAL A 75 -2.48 -17.18 19.73
CA VAL A 75 -3.21 -18.42 19.43
C VAL A 75 -4.65 -18.07 19.03
N GLY A 76 -5.18 -18.73 17.98
CA GLY A 76 -6.59 -18.61 17.57
C GLY A 76 -6.90 -17.69 16.39
N TYR A 77 -5.90 -17.11 15.72
CA TYR A 77 -6.09 -16.13 14.62
C TYR A 77 -5.30 -16.45 13.34
N THR A 78 -4.96 -17.72 13.09
CA THR A 78 -4.09 -18.14 11.99
C THR A 78 -4.53 -17.60 10.62
N ASN A 79 -5.82 -17.74 10.28
CA ASN A 79 -6.34 -17.27 8.99
C ASN A 79 -6.23 -15.74 8.84
N SER A 80 -6.55 -14.99 9.89
CA SER A 80 -6.48 -13.52 9.88
C SER A 80 -5.04 -13.02 9.83
N LYS A 81 -4.10 -13.71 10.48
CA LYS A 81 -2.66 -13.44 10.37
C LYS A 81 -2.15 -13.64 8.95
N VAL A 82 -2.48 -14.79 8.33
CA VAL A 82 -2.11 -15.08 6.94
C VAL A 82 -2.68 -14.02 6.01
N TYR A 83 -3.96 -13.68 6.18
CA TYR A 83 -4.61 -12.65 5.37
C TYR A 83 -3.94 -11.27 5.52
N LEU A 84 -3.69 -10.82 6.75
CA LEU A 84 -3.05 -9.53 7.00
C LEU A 84 -1.60 -9.50 6.47
N SER A 85 -0.88 -10.61 6.59
CA SER A 85 0.49 -10.74 6.07
C SER A 85 0.51 -10.63 4.55
N GLN A 86 -0.42 -11.34 3.90
CA GLN A 86 -0.60 -11.26 2.45
C GLN A 86 -0.98 -9.85 2.01
N PHE A 87 -1.92 -9.21 2.72
CA PHE A 87 -2.34 -7.83 2.46
C PHE A 87 -1.18 -6.83 2.52
N ILE A 88 -0.38 -6.87 3.60
CA ILE A 88 0.79 -5.99 3.75
C ILE A 88 1.84 -6.30 2.68
N ASN A 89 2.06 -7.58 2.37
CA ASN A 89 2.96 -7.98 1.30
C ASN A 89 2.53 -7.43 -0.06
N ASP A 90 1.25 -7.56 -0.39
CA ASP A 90 0.69 -7.10 -1.66
C ASP A 90 0.76 -5.58 -1.77
N LEU A 91 0.52 -4.83 -0.69
CA LEU A 91 0.78 -3.38 -0.65
C LEU A 91 2.22 -3.05 -1.00
N CYS A 92 3.20 -3.66 -0.32
CA CYS A 92 4.62 -3.41 -0.58
C CYS A 92 5.00 -3.71 -2.03
N VAL A 93 4.54 -4.84 -2.57
CA VAL A 93 4.83 -5.25 -3.95
C VAL A 93 4.28 -4.25 -4.96
N ASN A 94 3.02 -3.83 -4.79
CA ASN A 94 2.37 -2.94 -5.75
C ASN A 94 2.86 -1.48 -5.62
N ILE A 95 3.22 -1.01 -4.42
CA ILE A 95 3.87 0.30 -4.25
C ILE A 95 5.21 0.32 -4.99
N GLN A 96 6.05 -0.71 -4.81
CA GLN A 96 7.30 -0.81 -5.56
C GLN A 96 7.07 -0.95 -7.06
N GLY A 97 6.07 -1.72 -7.47
CA GLY A 97 5.67 -1.86 -8.86
C GLY A 97 5.32 -0.51 -9.48
N LEU A 98 4.50 0.28 -8.78
CA LEU A 98 4.11 1.62 -9.23
C LEU A 98 5.32 2.56 -9.34
N ILE A 99 6.20 2.58 -8.33
CA ILE A 99 7.45 3.38 -8.38
C ILE A 99 8.30 3.00 -9.59
N ARG A 100 8.47 1.69 -9.85
CA ARG A 100 9.27 1.19 -10.99
C ARG A 100 8.63 1.55 -12.34
N SER A 101 7.31 1.53 -12.42
CA SER A 101 6.57 1.94 -13.62
C SER A 101 6.64 3.44 -13.90
N CYS A 102 7.13 4.25 -12.97
CA CYS A 102 7.29 5.67 -13.18
C CYS A 102 8.60 6.04 -13.92
N LYS A 103 9.67 5.23 -13.83
CA LYS A 103 10.99 5.53 -14.45
C LYS A 103 11.75 4.26 -14.90
N PRO A 104 11.86 3.97 -16.22
CA PRO A 104 11.19 4.63 -17.33
C PRO A 104 9.67 4.44 -17.25
N PHE A 105 8.91 5.38 -17.83
CA PHE A 105 7.45 5.33 -17.73
C PHE A 105 6.88 4.12 -18.48
N ASP A 106 6.29 3.19 -17.73
CA ASP A 106 5.53 2.04 -18.23
C ASP A 106 4.05 2.24 -17.88
N ASN A 107 3.27 2.66 -18.88
CA ASN A 107 1.85 2.93 -18.72
C ASN A 107 1.06 1.71 -18.23
N LYS A 108 1.40 0.50 -18.69
CA LYS A 108 0.66 -0.71 -18.32
C LYS A 108 0.89 -1.04 -16.85
N GLY A 109 2.15 -1.05 -16.42
CA GLY A 109 2.50 -1.26 -15.01
C GLY A 109 1.96 -0.15 -14.12
N PHE A 110 1.97 1.10 -14.57
CA PHE A 110 1.42 2.24 -13.83
C PHE A 110 -0.07 2.06 -13.54
N ILE A 111 -0.87 1.75 -14.56
CA ILE A 111 -2.32 1.52 -14.43
C ILE A 111 -2.59 0.29 -13.56
N TYR A 112 -1.88 -0.81 -13.82
CA TYR A 112 -2.06 -2.07 -13.09
C TYR A 112 -1.82 -1.88 -11.59
N ASN A 113 -0.65 -1.39 -11.19
CA ASN A 113 -0.31 -1.24 -9.78
C ASN A 113 -1.21 -0.20 -9.09
N THR A 114 -1.58 0.88 -9.79
CA THR A 114 -2.53 1.88 -9.26
C THR A 114 -3.87 1.23 -8.93
N ASN A 115 -4.44 0.45 -9.84
CA ASN A 115 -5.73 -0.22 -9.61
C ASN A 115 -5.67 -1.25 -8.49
N ILE A 116 -4.59 -2.04 -8.39
CA ILE A 116 -4.43 -3.00 -7.29
C ILE A 116 -4.34 -2.28 -5.94
N ILE A 117 -3.61 -1.16 -5.86
CA ILE A 117 -3.54 -0.36 -4.63
C ILE A 117 -4.93 0.18 -4.26
N ILE A 118 -5.71 0.66 -5.24
CA ILE A 118 -7.11 1.10 -5.02
C ILE A 118 -7.94 -0.02 -4.39
N ASP A 119 -7.87 -1.23 -4.95
CA ASP A 119 -8.62 -2.37 -4.44
C ASP A 119 -8.19 -2.71 -3.00
N LEU A 120 -6.89 -2.69 -2.71
CA LEU A 120 -6.36 -2.94 -1.37
C LEU A 120 -6.84 -1.89 -0.35
N VAL A 121 -6.78 -0.60 -0.67
CA VAL A 121 -7.23 0.46 0.26
C VAL A 121 -8.75 0.49 0.47
N LEU A 122 -9.54 -0.10 -0.44
CA LEU A 122 -10.99 -0.24 -0.30
C LEU A 122 -11.39 -1.44 0.58
N VAL A 123 -10.58 -2.50 0.58
CA VAL A 123 -10.82 -3.73 1.35
C VAL A 123 -10.46 -3.59 2.83
N TYR A 124 -9.53 -2.68 3.15
CA TYR A 124 -9.12 -2.37 4.53
C TYR A 124 -10.22 -1.66 5.33
#